data_AF-A0AAN6L8S4-F1
#
_entry.id   AF-A0AAN6L8S4-F1
#
_cell.length_a   1.000
_cell.length_b   1.000
_cell.length_c   1.000
_cell.angle_alpha   90.00
_cell.angle_beta   90.00
_cell.angle_gamma   90.00
#
_symmetry.space_group_name_H-M   'P 1'
#
loop_
_entity.id
_entity.type
_entity.pdbx_description
1 polymer ?
#
loop_
_entity_poly.entity_id
_entity_poly.type
_entity_poly.pdbx_seq_one_letter_code
_entity_poly.pdbx_strand_id
1 'polypeptide(L)'
;MAAPGTAPVFKLVLVGDGGTGKTTFVKRHLTGEFEKKYIATLGVEVHPLSFHTNLGTIQFDVWDTAGQEKFGGLRDGYYINGQCGIIMFDVTSRITYKNVPSWHRDLVRVCENVPIVLCGNKVDVKERKVKAKAITFHRKKNLQYYDISAKSNYNFEKPFLWLARKLVGNQTLEFVADIALAPPEAQVDPAAMAIAEKEMEEAAKMPLPDEDDGDF
;
A
#
# COMPACT_ATOMS: atom_id res chain seq x y z
N MET A 1 -8.15 17.78 -33.89
CA MET A 1 -7.12 17.96 -32.85
C MET A 1 -7.79 17.66 -31.52
N ALA A 2 -7.32 16.65 -30.76
CA ALA A 2 -7.88 16.35 -29.45
C ALA A 2 -7.61 17.53 -28.51
N ALA A 3 -8.60 17.91 -27.69
CA ALA A 3 -8.39 18.86 -26.60
C ALA A 3 -7.20 18.39 -25.73
N PRO A 4 -6.41 19.29 -25.12
CA PRO A 4 -5.36 18.88 -24.19
C PRO A 4 -6.04 18.08 -23.06
N GLY A 5 -5.92 16.75 -23.13
CA GLY A 5 -6.63 15.85 -22.26
C GLY A 5 -6.13 16.04 -20.84
N THR A 6 -7.05 16.33 -19.92
CA THR A 6 -6.77 16.32 -18.48
C THR A 6 -6.15 14.96 -18.11
N ALA A 7 -5.08 14.97 -17.32
CA ALA A 7 -4.41 13.77 -16.86
C ALA A 7 -5.43 12.77 -16.25
N PRO A 8 -5.36 11.46 -16.57
CA PRO A 8 -6.26 10.47 -15.97
C PRO A 8 -6.11 10.47 -14.45
N VAL A 9 -7.25 10.59 -13.76
CA VAL A 9 -7.35 10.58 -12.30
C VAL A 9 -7.99 9.26 -11.85
N PHE A 10 -7.36 8.59 -10.91
CA PHE A 10 -7.85 7.34 -10.33
C PHE A 10 -8.11 7.50 -8.83
N LYS A 11 -9.28 7.11 -8.37
CA LYS A 11 -9.57 7.01 -6.93
C LYS A 11 -8.82 5.81 -6.33
N LEU A 12 -7.91 6.07 -5.41
CA LEU A 12 -7.18 5.06 -4.65
C LEU A 12 -7.67 5.03 -3.21
N VAL A 13 -8.16 3.87 -2.76
CA VAL A 13 -8.59 3.67 -1.37
C VAL A 13 -7.44 3.11 -0.55
N LEU A 14 -6.99 3.85 0.47
CA LEU A 14 -5.90 3.44 1.36
C LEU A 14 -6.46 3.01 2.73
N VAL A 15 -6.36 1.73 3.04
CA VAL A 15 -6.93 1.09 4.24
C VAL A 15 -5.91 0.29 5.03
N GLY A 16 -6.27 -0.04 6.28
CA GLY A 16 -5.43 -0.78 7.22
C GLY A 16 -5.55 -0.21 8.63
N ASP A 17 -5.03 -0.94 9.61
CA ASP A 17 -5.13 -0.59 11.02
C ASP A 17 -4.55 0.81 11.34
N GLY A 18 -4.99 1.38 12.47
CA GLY A 18 -4.42 2.60 13.01
C GLY A 18 -2.93 2.43 13.34
N GLY A 19 -2.12 3.45 13.02
CA GLY A 19 -0.69 3.42 13.32
C GLY A 19 0.18 2.60 12.36
N THR A 20 -0.38 2.01 11.29
CA THR A 20 0.41 1.29 10.27
C THR A 20 1.27 2.20 9.40
N GLY A 21 0.95 3.50 9.36
CA GLY A 21 1.73 4.53 8.65
C GLY A 21 1.12 5.03 7.34
N LYS A 22 -0.19 4.82 7.11
CA LYS A 22 -0.93 5.27 5.92
C LYS A 22 -0.77 6.77 5.65
N THR A 23 -1.12 7.61 6.62
CA THR A 23 -0.98 9.07 6.51
C THR A 23 0.46 9.51 6.26
N THR A 24 1.43 8.91 6.97
CA THR A 24 2.85 9.19 6.75
C THR A 24 3.30 8.81 5.33
N PHE A 25 2.82 7.68 4.81
CA PHE A 25 3.10 7.24 3.45
C PHE A 25 2.53 8.20 2.41
N VAL A 26 1.31 8.70 2.59
CA VAL A 26 0.67 9.66 1.67
C VAL A 26 1.34 11.03 1.75
N LYS A 27 1.45 11.60 2.95
CA LYS A 27 2.04 12.93 3.14
C LYS A 27 3.47 12.99 2.63
N ARG A 28 4.24 11.91 2.79
CA ARG A 28 5.61 11.87 2.29
C ARG A 28 5.70 11.82 0.76
N HIS A 29 4.69 11.29 0.05
CA HIS A 29 4.60 11.48 -1.41
C HIS A 29 4.22 12.92 -1.79
N LEU A 30 3.42 13.59 -0.96
CA LEU A 30 2.89 14.93 -1.24
C LEU A 30 3.91 16.04 -0.97
N THR A 31 4.57 16.00 0.20
CA THR A 31 5.46 17.08 0.68
C THR A 31 6.92 16.67 0.70
N GLY A 32 7.23 15.39 0.52
CA GLY A 32 8.56 14.83 0.72
C GLY A 32 8.94 14.64 2.20
N GLU A 33 8.23 15.27 3.13
CA GLU A 33 8.60 15.30 4.55
C GLU A 33 8.13 14.05 5.32
N PHE A 34 8.91 13.67 6.34
CA PHE A 34 8.54 12.61 7.26
C PHE A 34 7.90 13.18 8.53
N GLU A 35 6.63 12.87 8.75
CA GLU A 35 5.93 13.28 9.97
C GLU A 35 6.15 12.26 11.10
N LYS A 36 6.93 12.67 12.12
CA LYS A 36 7.24 11.84 13.31
C LYS A 36 6.06 11.70 14.27
N LYS A 37 5.17 12.68 14.30
CA LYS A 37 4.07 12.73 15.27
C LYS A 37 2.90 11.91 14.74
N TYR A 38 2.49 10.90 15.48
CA TYR A 38 1.24 10.20 15.18
C TYR A 38 0.05 11.07 15.59
N ILE A 39 -0.72 11.51 14.59
CA ILE A 39 -2.05 12.10 14.76
C ILE A 39 -3.00 11.16 14.04
N ALA A 40 -4.00 10.64 14.75
CA ALA A 40 -4.97 9.75 14.14
C ALA A 40 -5.84 10.53 13.14
N THR A 41 -5.96 10.00 11.91
CA THR A 41 -6.90 10.52 10.91
C THR A 41 -8.32 10.43 11.44
N LEU A 42 -9.10 11.51 11.25
CA LEU A 42 -10.52 11.54 11.59
C LEU A 42 -11.32 11.36 10.29
N GLY A 43 -11.97 10.21 10.12
CA GLY A 43 -12.71 9.90 8.89
C GLY A 43 -11.79 9.63 7.71
N VAL A 44 -11.80 10.53 6.72
CA VAL A 44 -11.00 10.41 5.49
C VAL A 44 -10.38 11.76 5.12
N GLU A 45 -9.12 11.71 4.67
CA GLU A 45 -8.47 12.82 3.99
C GLU A 45 -8.18 12.42 2.54
N VAL A 46 -8.42 13.33 1.58
CA VAL A 46 -8.16 13.08 0.17
C VAL A 46 -6.94 13.87 -0.28
N HIS A 47 -5.94 13.16 -0.80
CA HIS A 47 -4.66 13.72 -1.22
C HIS A 47 -4.42 13.42 -2.70
N PRO A 48 -4.35 14.43 -3.58
CA PRO A 48 -4.02 14.23 -4.98
C PRO A 48 -2.51 14.01 -5.14
N LEU A 49 -2.12 12.83 -5.64
CA LEU A 49 -0.73 12.48 -5.92
C LEU A 49 -0.53 12.32 -7.43
N SER A 50 0.26 13.21 -8.03
CA SER A 50 0.59 13.16 -9.46
C SER A 50 1.92 12.46 -9.72
N PHE A 51 1.94 11.54 -10.68
CA PHE A 51 3.12 10.81 -11.11
C PHE A 51 3.36 11.06 -12.61
N HIS A 52 4.59 11.41 -12.97
CA HIS A 52 4.98 11.61 -14.36
C HIS A 52 5.46 10.29 -14.94
N THR A 53 4.78 9.83 -15.99
CA THR A 53 5.10 8.56 -16.65
C THR A 53 5.62 8.79 -18.06
N ASN A 54 6.20 7.76 -18.67
CA ASN A 54 6.54 7.73 -20.10
C ASN A 54 5.34 7.88 -21.05
N LEU A 55 4.10 7.80 -20.54
CA LEU A 55 2.85 7.99 -21.29
C LEU A 55 2.12 9.30 -20.94
N GLY A 56 2.75 10.17 -20.14
CA GLY A 56 2.15 11.38 -19.60
C GLY A 56 1.87 11.30 -18.10
N THR A 57 1.24 12.33 -17.54
CA THR A 57 0.96 12.40 -16.11
C THR A 57 -0.27 11.55 -15.77
N ILE A 58 -0.20 10.83 -14.65
CA ILE A 58 -1.35 10.16 -14.01
C ILE A 58 -1.53 10.75 -12.61
N GLN A 59 -2.76 10.80 -12.11
CA GLN A 59 -3.03 11.22 -10.74
C GLN A 59 -3.78 10.13 -9.98
N PHE A 60 -3.38 9.91 -8.73
CA PHE A 60 -4.16 9.15 -7.76
C PHE A 60 -4.77 10.12 -6.75
N ASP A 61 -6.08 10.16 -6.67
CA ASP A 61 -6.77 10.76 -5.54
C ASP A 61 -6.77 9.74 -4.42
N VAL A 62 -5.84 9.88 -3.49
CA VAL A 62 -5.66 8.93 -2.38
C VAL A 62 -6.59 9.28 -1.24
N TRP A 63 -7.54 8.39 -0.97
CA TRP A 63 -8.45 8.46 0.16
C TRP A 63 -7.77 7.76 1.35
N ASP A 64 -7.05 8.54 2.15
CA ASP A 64 -6.42 8.10 3.40
C ASP A 64 -7.48 7.93 4.49
N THR A 65 -7.82 6.67 4.79
CA THR A 65 -8.89 6.35 5.74
C THR A 65 -8.37 6.17 7.16
N ALA A 66 -9.19 6.53 8.14
CA ALA A 66 -8.90 6.27 9.54
C ALA A 66 -8.85 4.76 9.83
N GLY A 67 -7.71 4.31 10.38
CA GLY A 67 -7.50 2.91 10.73
C GLY A 67 -8.09 2.48 12.07
N GLN A 68 -8.73 3.41 12.81
CA GLN A 68 -9.25 3.17 14.15
C GLN A 68 -10.77 3.01 14.22
N GLU A 69 -11.49 3.12 13.10
CA GLU A 69 -12.95 3.20 13.15
C GLU A 69 -13.58 1.86 13.57
N LYS A 70 -13.98 1.74 14.83
CA LYS A 70 -14.62 0.52 15.37
C LYS A 70 -16.05 0.31 14.86
N PHE A 71 -16.58 1.19 14.01
CA PHE A 71 -17.98 1.23 13.62
C PHE A 71 -18.13 1.16 12.09
N GLY A 72 -18.43 -0.04 11.59
CA GLY A 72 -18.45 -0.42 10.17
C GLY A 72 -19.58 0.16 9.31
N GLY A 73 -20.06 1.38 9.58
CA GLY A 73 -21.13 2.02 8.80
C GLY A 73 -20.66 3.16 7.88
N LEU A 74 -19.72 4.01 8.32
CA LEU A 74 -19.20 5.13 7.51
C LEU A 74 -18.17 4.68 6.47
N ARG A 75 -17.55 3.51 6.65
CA ARG A 75 -16.48 2.98 5.81
C ARG A 75 -16.90 2.68 4.38
N ASP A 76 -18.09 2.15 4.18
CA ASP A 76 -18.55 1.76 2.84
C ASP A 76 -18.65 2.98 1.91
N GLY A 77 -19.09 4.13 2.45
CA GLY A 77 -19.16 5.39 1.71
C GLY A 77 -17.80 5.85 1.16
N TYR A 78 -16.71 5.60 1.89
CA TYR A 78 -15.36 5.95 1.44
C TYR A 78 -14.88 5.06 0.30
N TYR A 79 -15.37 3.83 0.22
CA TYR A 79 -14.95 2.87 -0.79
C TYR A 79 -15.69 3.06 -2.12
N ILE A 80 -16.92 3.58 -2.12
CA ILE A 80 -17.73 3.77 -3.34
C ILE A 80 -16.92 4.41 -4.47
N ASN A 81 -16.98 3.82 -5.66
CA ASN A 81 -16.24 4.23 -6.87
C ASN A 81 -14.71 4.16 -6.75
N GLY A 82 -14.16 3.42 -5.76
CA GLY A 82 -12.74 3.12 -5.71
C GLY A 82 -12.32 2.36 -6.97
N GLN A 83 -11.24 2.79 -7.62
CA GLN A 83 -10.71 2.17 -8.83
C GLN A 83 -9.50 1.28 -8.53
N CYS A 84 -8.84 1.49 -7.39
CA CYS A 84 -7.75 0.68 -6.90
C CYS A 84 -7.63 0.79 -5.37
N GLY A 85 -6.88 -0.14 -4.76
CA GLY A 85 -6.69 -0.18 -3.32
C GLY A 85 -5.25 -0.42 -2.88
N ILE A 86 -4.88 0.16 -1.73
CA ILE A 86 -3.70 -0.24 -0.96
C ILE A 86 -4.18 -0.67 0.42
N ILE A 87 -3.83 -1.90 0.81
CA ILE A 87 -4.02 -2.39 2.17
C ILE A 87 -2.67 -2.37 2.86
N MET A 88 -2.54 -1.62 3.95
CA MET A 88 -1.28 -1.45 4.68
C MET A 88 -1.33 -2.10 6.05
N PHE A 89 -0.31 -2.88 6.37
CA PHE A 89 -0.04 -3.38 7.72
C PHE A 89 1.37 -2.99 8.18
N ASP A 90 1.64 -3.17 9.47
CA ASP A 90 2.93 -2.89 10.10
C ASP A 90 3.67 -4.19 10.36
N VAL A 91 4.87 -4.37 9.79
CA VAL A 91 5.66 -5.59 9.97
C VAL A 91 6.14 -5.79 11.41
N THR A 92 6.08 -4.76 12.26
CA THR A 92 6.41 -4.85 13.70
C THR A 92 5.19 -5.21 14.55
N SER A 93 4.01 -5.37 13.96
CA SER A 93 2.75 -5.61 14.69
C SER A 93 1.90 -6.70 14.04
N ARG A 94 1.95 -7.93 14.60
CA ARG A 94 1.25 -9.11 14.07
C ARG A 94 -0.26 -8.91 13.93
N ILE A 95 -0.87 -8.19 14.88
CA ILE A 95 -2.31 -7.94 14.87
C ILE A 95 -2.75 -7.17 13.61
N THR A 96 -1.92 -6.26 13.11
CA THR A 96 -2.25 -5.48 11.90
C THR A 96 -2.28 -6.36 10.65
N TYR A 97 -1.42 -7.38 10.59
CA TYR A 97 -1.46 -8.38 9.51
C TYR A 97 -2.65 -9.33 9.66
N LYS A 98 -2.97 -9.77 10.89
CA LYS A 98 -4.15 -10.60 11.19
C LYS A 98 -5.47 -9.93 10.77
N ASN A 99 -5.52 -8.60 10.77
CA ASN A 99 -6.69 -7.82 10.35
C ASN A 99 -6.79 -7.58 8.84
N VAL A 100 -5.73 -7.84 8.06
CA VAL A 100 -5.72 -7.67 6.58
C VAL A 100 -6.90 -8.37 5.88
N PRO A 101 -7.27 -9.62 6.21
CA PRO A 101 -8.44 -10.27 5.60
C PRO A 101 -9.74 -9.51 5.80
N SER A 102 -9.94 -8.87 6.97
CA SER A 102 -11.12 -8.05 7.24
C SER A 102 -11.13 -6.81 6.35
N TRP A 103 -10.01 -6.08 6.27
CA TRP A 103 -9.89 -4.91 5.40
C TRP A 103 -10.10 -5.24 3.94
N HIS A 104 -9.54 -6.36 3.48
CA HIS A 104 -9.75 -6.86 2.12
C HIS A 104 -11.22 -7.17 1.87
N ARG A 105 -11.87 -7.94 2.75
CA ARG A 105 -13.28 -8.30 2.63
C ARG A 105 -14.16 -7.06 2.52
N ASP A 106 -13.94 -6.07 3.38
CA ASP A 106 -14.76 -4.86 3.40
C ASP A 106 -14.53 -4.00 2.14
N LEU A 107 -13.29 -3.94 1.62
CA LEU A 107 -12.97 -3.24 0.38
C LEU A 107 -13.61 -3.92 -0.84
N VAL A 108 -13.41 -5.23 -1.01
CA VAL A 108 -13.94 -5.95 -2.20
C VAL A 108 -15.45 -6.10 -2.18
N ARG A 109 -16.09 -5.96 -1.01
CA ARG A 109 -17.55 -5.90 -0.90
C ARG A 109 -18.14 -4.68 -1.60
N VAL A 110 -17.40 -3.56 -1.67
CA VAL A 110 -17.85 -2.31 -2.29
C VAL A 110 -17.20 -2.10 -3.66
N CYS A 111 -15.92 -2.47 -3.81
CA CYS A 111 -15.14 -2.33 -5.03
C CYS A 111 -14.82 -3.71 -5.60
N GLU A 112 -15.70 -4.24 -6.45
CA GLU A 112 -15.46 -5.52 -7.11
C GLU A 112 -14.35 -5.41 -8.17
N ASN A 113 -13.47 -6.41 -8.24
CA ASN A 113 -12.46 -6.58 -9.29
C ASN A 113 -11.46 -5.42 -9.49
N VAL A 114 -11.21 -4.61 -8.46
CA VAL A 114 -10.20 -3.55 -8.51
C VAL A 114 -8.79 -4.09 -8.22
N PRO A 115 -7.73 -3.57 -8.86
CA PRO A 115 -6.35 -3.92 -8.50
C PRO A 115 -6.04 -3.44 -7.08
N ILE A 116 -5.50 -4.34 -6.26
CA ILE A 116 -5.15 -4.08 -4.86
C ILE A 116 -3.69 -4.49 -4.61
N VAL A 117 -2.96 -3.64 -3.90
CA VAL A 117 -1.61 -3.91 -3.40
C VAL A 117 -1.64 -4.07 -1.89
N LEU A 118 -1.00 -5.11 -1.38
CA LEU A 118 -0.71 -5.30 0.04
C LEU A 118 0.67 -4.74 0.36
N CYS A 119 0.76 -3.84 1.34
CA CYS A 119 2.01 -3.20 1.75
C CYS A 119 2.34 -3.56 3.20
N GLY A 120 3.52 -4.16 3.42
CA GLY A 120 4.10 -4.32 4.75
C GLY A 120 5.02 -3.15 5.05
N ASN A 121 4.57 -2.21 5.87
CA ASN A 121 5.32 -0.99 6.19
C ASN A 121 6.26 -1.19 7.40
N LYS A 122 7.20 -0.25 7.57
CA LYS A 122 8.19 -0.16 8.67
C LYS A 122 9.27 -1.23 8.64
N VAL A 123 9.68 -1.66 7.44
CA VAL A 123 10.79 -2.62 7.28
C VAL A 123 12.16 -2.07 7.68
N ASP A 124 12.26 -0.77 7.94
CA ASP A 124 13.43 -0.14 8.55
C ASP A 124 13.63 -0.53 10.03
N VAL A 125 12.60 -1.08 10.68
CA VAL A 125 12.69 -1.53 12.08
C VAL A 125 13.28 -2.94 12.14
N LYS A 126 14.41 -3.09 12.84
CA LYS A 126 15.12 -4.37 12.98
C LYS A 126 14.27 -5.49 13.56
N GLU A 127 13.41 -5.17 14.54
CA GLU A 127 12.55 -6.15 15.22
C GLU A 127 11.26 -6.43 14.41
N ARG A 128 11.42 -7.07 13.25
CA ARG A 128 10.30 -7.52 12.41
C ARG A 128 9.56 -8.68 13.08
N LYS A 129 8.26 -8.49 13.36
CA LYS A 129 7.41 -9.52 14.00
C LYS A 129 6.60 -10.36 13.00
N VAL A 130 6.32 -9.80 11.81
CA VAL A 130 5.66 -10.48 10.69
C VAL A 130 6.71 -10.81 9.64
N LYS A 131 7.21 -12.04 9.64
CA LYS A 131 8.27 -12.50 8.72
C LYS A 131 7.73 -12.71 7.30
N ALA A 132 8.60 -12.59 6.30
CA ALA A 132 8.28 -12.82 4.88
C ALA A 132 7.48 -14.12 4.66
N LYS A 133 7.92 -15.22 5.27
CA LYS A 133 7.28 -16.55 5.17
C LYS A 133 5.83 -16.60 5.69
N ALA A 134 5.46 -15.73 6.63
CA ALA A 134 4.10 -15.67 7.19
C ALA A 134 3.13 -14.87 6.30
N ILE A 135 3.64 -14.13 5.30
CA ILE A 135 2.85 -13.22 4.48
C ILE A 135 2.31 -13.98 3.26
N THR A 136 1.28 -14.77 3.46
CA THR A 136 0.68 -15.63 2.42
C THR A 136 -0.63 -15.08 1.84
N PHE A 137 -1.25 -14.08 2.49
CA PHE A 137 -2.59 -13.59 2.10
C PHE A 137 -2.65 -13.07 0.66
N HIS A 138 -1.60 -12.39 0.21
CA HIS A 138 -1.50 -11.86 -1.14
C HIS A 138 -1.60 -12.97 -2.21
N ARG A 139 -1.00 -14.14 -1.96
CA ARG A 139 -1.11 -15.31 -2.86
C ARG A 139 -2.53 -15.88 -2.86
N LYS A 140 -3.17 -15.97 -1.70
CA LYS A 140 -4.55 -16.48 -1.55
C LYS A 140 -5.58 -15.61 -2.30
N LYS A 141 -5.32 -14.31 -2.43
CA LYS A 141 -6.24 -13.35 -3.08
C LYS A 141 -5.69 -12.76 -4.39
N ASN A 142 -4.59 -13.28 -4.92
CA ASN A 142 -3.92 -12.79 -6.14
C ASN A 142 -3.60 -11.28 -6.11
N LEU A 143 -3.10 -10.81 -4.97
CA LEU A 143 -2.68 -9.42 -4.75
C LEU A 143 -1.18 -9.29 -4.97
N GLN A 144 -0.74 -8.11 -5.39
CA GLN A 144 0.67 -7.76 -5.34
C GLN A 144 1.08 -7.43 -3.90
N TYR A 145 2.26 -7.87 -3.48
CA TYR A 145 2.85 -7.51 -2.20
C TYR A 145 4.14 -6.71 -2.35
N TYR A 146 4.34 -5.72 -1.48
CA TYR A 146 5.62 -5.03 -1.33
C TYR A 146 5.95 -4.80 0.15
N ASP A 147 7.20 -5.09 0.52
CA ASP A 147 7.84 -4.51 1.69
C ASP A 147 8.14 -3.04 1.40
N ILE A 148 7.71 -2.13 2.27
CA ILE A 148 7.93 -0.69 2.13
C ILE A 148 8.43 -0.09 3.45
N SER A 149 9.09 1.05 3.37
CA SER A 149 9.33 1.89 4.54
C SER A 149 9.11 3.35 4.19
N ALA A 150 8.03 3.90 4.73
CA ALA A 150 7.76 5.33 4.65
C ALA A 150 8.82 6.18 5.38
N LYS A 151 9.69 5.60 6.21
CA LYS A 151 10.76 6.33 6.91
C LYS A 151 12.05 6.45 6.08
N SER A 152 12.31 5.47 5.23
CA SER A 152 13.55 5.34 4.45
C SER A 152 13.37 5.51 2.95
N ASN A 153 12.14 5.72 2.47
CA ASN A 153 11.76 5.70 1.05
C ASN A 153 11.93 4.33 0.36
N TYR A 154 12.14 3.24 1.12
CA TYR A 154 12.30 1.92 0.53
C TYR A 154 11.02 1.46 -0.17
N ASN A 155 11.15 1.10 -1.47
CA ASN A 155 10.07 0.64 -2.35
C ASN A 155 8.84 1.57 -2.42
N PHE A 156 9.02 2.85 -2.13
CA PHE A 156 7.94 3.80 -1.89
C PHE A 156 6.99 3.96 -3.09
N GLU A 157 7.53 3.99 -4.30
CA GLU A 157 6.78 4.16 -5.55
C GLU A 157 6.22 2.86 -6.14
N LYS A 158 6.75 1.69 -5.73
CA LYS A 158 6.39 0.39 -6.32
C LYS A 158 4.89 0.08 -6.27
N PRO A 159 4.16 0.37 -5.17
CA PRO A 159 2.71 0.19 -5.13
C PRO A 159 1.99 0.99 -6.22
N PHE A 160 2.33 2.28 -6.36
CA PHE A 160 1.70 3.17 -7.34
C PHE A 160 2.04 2.76 -8.78
N LEU A 161 3.29 2.40 -9.05
CA LEU A 161 3.72 1.96 -10.37
C LEU A 161 2.98 0.69 -10.80
N TRP A 162 2.83 -0.29 -9.91
CA TRP A 162 2.10 -1.51 -10.21
C TRP A 162 0.60 -1.23 -10.46
N LEU A 163 -0.02 -0.39 -9.62
CA LEU A 163 -1.41 0.02 -9.81
C LEU A 163 -1.60 0.76 -11.13
N ALA A 164 -0.72 1.70 -11.46
CA ALA A 164 -0.73 2.44 -12.72
C ALA A 164 -0.67 1.50 -13.93
N ARG A 165 0.26 0.53 -13.92
CA ARG A 165 0.38 -0.50 -14.97
C ARG A 165 -0.91 -1.31 -15.14
N LYS A 166 -1.57 -1.68 -14.04
CA LYS A 166 -2.83 -2.43 -14.07
C LYS A 166 -4.01 -1.59 -14.56
N LEU A 167 -4.12 -0.35 -14.11
CA LEU A 167 -5.23 0.55 -14.46
C LEU A 167 -5.15 1.02 -15.92
N VAL A 168 -3.94 1.32 -16.40
CA VAL A 168 -3.69 1.74 -17.79
C VAL A 168 -3.64 0.52 -18.73
N GLY A 169 -3.42 -0.68 -18.21
CA GLY A 169 -3.28 -1.89 -19.01
C GLY A 169 -1.95 -1.97 -19.78
N ASN A 170 -0.92 -1.24 -19.33
CA ASN A 170 0.39 -1.21 -19.97
C ASN A 170 1.51 -1.58 -18.98
N GLN A 171 2.19 -2.70 -19.23
CA GLN A 171 3.30 -3.19 -18.40
C GLN A 171 4.60 -2.41 -18.59
N THR A 172 4.77 -1.69 -19.71
CA THR A 172 5.96 -0.87 -19.99
C THR A 172 5.86 0.55 -19.43
N LEU A 173 4.77 0.86 -18.71
CA LEU A 173 4.64 2.13 -18.01
C LEU A 173 5.73 2.24 -16.94
N GLU A 174 6.44 3.37 -16.95
CA GLU A 174 7.52 3.70 -16.02
C GLU A 174 7.37 5.14 -15.54
N PHE A 175 7.79 5.41 -14.31
CA PHE A 175 7.92 6.78 -13.82
C PHE A 175 9.20 7.39 -14.38
N VAL A 176 9.10 8.62 -14.90
CA VAL A 176 10.20 9.31 -15.61
C VAL A 176 10.75 10.50 -14.82
N ALA A 177 10.15 10.83 -13.69
CA ALA A 177 10.63 11.85 -12.79
C ALA A 177 10.61 11.30 -11.36
N ASP A 178 11.70 11.54 -10.64
CA ASP A 178 11.76 11.23 -9.22
C ASP A 178 10.81 12.14 -8.45
N ILE A 179 10.17 11.58 -7.42
CA ILE A 179 9.43 12.38 -6.46
C ILE A 179 10.42 13.17 -5.61
N ALA A 180 10.14 14.45 -5.37
CA ALA A 180 10.94 15.29 -4.49
C ALA A 180 10.78 14.85 -3.03
N LEU A 181 11.49 13.79 -2.64
CA LEU A 181 11.47 13.24 -1.29
C LEU A 181 12.56 13.89 -0.44
N ALA A 182 12.22 14.27 0.79
CA ALA A 182 13.24 14.65 1.77
C ALA A 182 14.15 13.44 2.06
N PRO A 183 15.41 13.70 2.45
CA PRO A 183 16.36 12.64 2.78
C PRO A 183 15.77 11.61 3.76
N PRO A 184 16.12 10.32 3.60
CA PRO A 184 15.61 9.28 4.48
C PRO A 184 16.04 9.51 5.93
N GLU A 185 15.12 9.37 6.88
CA GLU A 185 15.42 9.48 8.32
C GLU A 185 15.90 8.16 8.93
N ALA A 186 15.86 7.09 8.15
CA ALA A 186 16.37 5.79 8.51
C ALA A 186 16.94 5.10 7.28
N GLN A 187 17.88 4.20 7.51
CA GLN A 187 18.38 3.30 6.48
C GLN A 187 17.76 1.93 6.70
N VAL A 188 17.35 1.28 5.61
CA VAL A 188 17.01 -0.14 5.64
C VAL A 188 18.30 -0.92 5.49
N ASP A 189 18.49 -1.95 6.31
CA ASP A 189 19.64 -2.84 6.21
C ASP A 189 19.55 -3.66 4.91
N PRO A 190 20.48 -3.47 3.94
CA PRO A 190 20.43 -4.17 2.66
C PRO A 190 20.53 -5.69 2.80
N ALA A 191 21.28 -6.18 3.79
CA ALA A 191 21.40 -7.62 4.03
C ALA A 191 20.10 -8.21 4.55
N ALA A 192 19.41 -7.49 5.45
CA ALA A 192 18.10 -7.90 5.95
C ALA A 192 17.04 -7.93 4.82
N MET A 193 17.09 -6.97 3.89
CA MET A 193 16.17 -6.95 2.74
C MET A 193 16.45 -8.07 1.75
N ALA A 194 17.71 -8.34 1.43
CA ALA A 194 18.08 -9.46 0.57
C ALA A 194 17.61 -10.80 1.17
N ILE A 195 17.71 -10.96 2.49
CA ILE A 195 17.17 -12.13 3.19
C ILE A 195 15.65 -12.18 3.06
N ALA A 196 14.94 -11.08 3.34
CA ALA A 196 13.48 -11.03 3.26
C ALA A 196 12.95 -11.31 1.83
N GLU A 197 13.61 -10.78 0.80
CA GLU A 197 13.30 -11.04 -0.61
C GLU A 197 13.50 -12.52 -0.94
N LYS A 198 14.64 -13.10 -0.54
CA LYS A 198 14.90 -14.54 -0.73
C LYS A 198 13.87 -15.41 -0.01
N GLU A 199 13.52 -15.06 1.23
CA GLU A 199 12.50 -15.79 1.99
C GLU A 199 11.12 -15.71 1.34
N MET A 200 10.78 -14.56 0.74
CA MET A 200 9.56 -14.38 -0.04
C MET A 200 9.56 -15.21 -1.33
N GLU A 201 10.67 -15.26 -2.06
CA GLU A 201 10.82 -16.09 -3.26
C GLU A 201 10.72 -17.59 -2.93
N GLU A 202 11.33 -18.03 -1.83
CA GLU A 202 11.19 -19.38 -1.31
C GLU A 202 9.74 -19.67 -0.90
N ALA A 203 9.09 -18.74 -0.20
CA ALA A 203 7.69 -18.87 0.20
C ALA A 203 6.73 -18.92 -0.99
N ALA A 204 7.02 -18.22 -2.08
CA ALA A 204 6.23 -18.26 -3.30
C ALA A 204 6.24 -19.65 -3.97
N LYS A 205 7.32 -20.43 -3.77
CA LYS A 205 7.47 -21.81 -4.30
C LYS A 205 6.82 -22.87 -3.40
N MET A 206 6.52 -22.54 -2.14
CA MET A 206 5.88 -23.47 -1.20
C MET A 206 4.36 -23.52 -1.43
N PRO A 207 3.70 -24.68 -1.20
CA PRO A 207 2.24 -24.77 -1.16
C PRO A 207 1.65 -23.75 -0.18
N LEU A 208 0.45 -23.26 -0.46
CA LEU A 208 -0.26 -22.42 0.51
C LEU A 208 -0.72 -23.30 1.67
N PRO A 209 -0.63 -22.82 2.93
CA PRO A 209 -1.22 -23.52 4.05
C PRO A 209 -2.74 -23.62 3.86
N ASP A 210 -3.29 -24.78 4.21
CA ASP A 210 -4.72 -25.09 4.14
C ASP A 210 -5.56 -24.05 4.89
N GLU A 211 -6.82 -23.86 4.50
CA GLU A 211 -7.70 -22.80 5.04
C GLU A 211 -8.13 -23.05 6.49
N ASP A 212 -7.87 -24.23 7.06
CA ASP A 212 -8.42 -24.69 8.34
C ASP A 212 -7.65 -24.29 9.60
N ASP A 213 -6.52 -23.58 9.49
CA ASP A 213 -5.85 -23.05 10.68
C ASP A 213 -6.50 -21.72 11.11
N GLY A 214 -7.72 -21.84 11.63
CA GLY A 214 -8.51 -20.77 12.23
C GLY A 214 -7.92 -20.16 13.52
N ASP A 215 -6.69 -20.52 13.91
CA ASP A 215 -6.05 -20.05 15.14
C ASP A 215 -4.56 -19.69 14.92
N PHE A 216 -4.31 -18.43 14.55
CA PHE A 216 -3.02 -17.75 14.79
C PHE A 216 -3.27 -16.34 15.33
#